data_AF-A0A5B7IJM8-F1
#
_entry.id   AF-A0A5B7IJM8-F1
#
_cell.length_a   1.000
_cell.length_b   1.000
_cell.length_c   1.000
_cell.angle_alpha   90.00
_cell.angle_beta   90.00
_cell.angle_gamma   90.00
#
_symmetry.space_group_name_H-M   'P 1'
#
loop_
_entity.id
_entity.type
_entity.pdbx_description
1 polymer ?
#
loop_
_entity_poly.entity_id
_entity_poly.type
_entity_poly.pdbx_seq_one_letter_code
_entity_poly.pdbx_strand_id
1 'polypeptide(L)'
;MAKMKGDSPLLRNLSPNHLACFEARIRESQRVGGADGNGKVLCPVVWDGVTCWPATPPNTTVFLPCMATLNGVSYDTTKNVSRVCDLDGEWKLSVYTACMPLLPDRGGVQRAGDVDNLATLHQLGFGLSAAALTIGLYIFIRLK
;
A
#
# COMPACT_ATOMS: atom_id res chain seq x y z
N MET A 1 14.41 12.88 29.42
CA MET A 1 13.26 12.20 28.77
C MET A 1 12.59 13.19 27.83
N ALA A 2 12.98 13.21 26.55
CA ALA A 2 12.39 14.14 25.58
C ALA A 2 11.06 13.58 25.08
N LYS A 3 9.95 14.16 25.54
CA LYS A 3 8.60 13.87 25.05
C LYS A 3 8.43 14.63 23.73
N MET A 4 8.68 13.98 22.59
CA MET A 4 8.38 14.60 21.30
C MET A 4 6.86 14.64 21.11
N LYS A 5 6.32 15.86 21.06
CA LYS A 5 4.91 16.15 20.86
C LYS A 5 4.58 15.92 19.38
N GLY A 6 3.96 14.78 19.08
CA GLY A 6 3.58 14.36 17.73
C GLY A 6 2.38 15.14 17.19
N ASP A 7 2.59 16.40 16.84
CA ASP A 7 1.60 17.22 16.12
C ASP A 7 2.17 17.68 14.76
N SER A 8 2.77 16.72 14.04
CA SER A 8 3.15 16.91 12.64
C SER A 8 1.96 16.55 11.75
N PRO A 9 1.49 17.44 10.84
CA PRO A 9 0.33 17.17 9.97
C PRO A 9 0.50 15.95 9.06
N LEU A 10 1.75 15.48 8.87
CA LEU A 10 2.04 14.25 8.14
C LEU A 10 1.55 12.99 8.87
N LEU A 11 1.48 12.98 10.21
CA LEU A 11 1.09 11.78 10.99
C LEU A 11 -0.40 11.45 10.91
N ARG A 12 -1.25 12.37 10.41
CA ARG A 12 -2.71 12.17 10.39
C ARG A 12 -3.20 11.22 9.29
N ASN A 13 -2.40 11.01 8.24
CA ASN A 13 -2.77 10.18 7.09
C ASN A 13 -2.03 8.83 7.05
N LEU A 14 -1.26 8.51 8.08
CA LEU A 14 -0.49 7.27 8.14
C LEU A 14 -1.30 6.17 8.80
N SER A 15 -1.22 4.94 8.27
CA SER A 15 -1.79 3.78 8.94
C SER A 15 -1.09 3.56 10.29
N PRO A 16 -1.80 3.07 11.33
CA PRO A 16 -1.20 2.77 12.64
C PRO A 16 0.04 1.87 12.53
N ASN A 17 0.03 0.94 11.58
CA ASN A 17 1.13 0.03 11.30
C ASN A 17 2.37 0.74 10.76
N HIS A 18 2.19 1.79 9.97
CA HIS A 18 3.30 2.57 9.43
C HIS A 18 4.01 3.39 10.53
N LEU A 19 3.25 3.97 11.46
CA LEU A 19 3.84 4.71 12.59
C LEU A 19 4.68 3.80 13.50
N ALA A 20 4.15 2.62 13.85
CA ALA A 20 4.88 1.65 14.66
C ALA A 20 6.19 1.22 13.98
N CYS A 21 6.17 1.04 12.65
CA CYS A 21 7.37 0.70 11.91
C CYS A 21 8.41 1.83 11.89
N PHE A 22 7.94 3.05 11.71
CA PHE A 22 8.79 4.22 11.73
C PHE A 22 9.50 4.37 13.08
N GLU A 23 8.80 4.18 14.19
CA GLU A 23 9.39 4.16 15.52
C GLU A 23 10.41 3.02 15.69
N ALA A 24 10.11 1.82 15.17
CA ALA A 24 11.04 0.70 15.21
C ALA A 24 12.34 1.01 14.45
N ARG A 25 12.25 1.69 13.31
CA ARG A 25 13.42 2.13 12.54
C ARG A 25 14.24 3.20 13.24
N ILE A 26 13.61 4.13 13.97
CA ILE A 26 14.32 5.09 14.82
C ILE A 26 15.07 4.38 15.96
N ARG A 27 14.45 3.37 16.58
CA ARG A 27 15.10 2.59 17.65
C ARG A 27 16.30 1.78 17.13
N GLU A 28 16.25 1.34 15.88
CA GLU A 28 17.37 0.70 15.21
C GLU A 28 18.51 1.70 14.95
N SER A 29 18.22 2.89 14.43
CA SER A 29 19.28 3.88 14.11
C SER A 29 20.06 4.37 15.34
N GLN A 30 19.46 4.31 16.53
CA GLN A 30 20.14 4.61 17.79
C GLN A 30 21.07 3.49 18.28
N ARG A 31 20.99 2.29 17.70
CA ARG A 31 21.93 1.18 17.92
C ARG A 31 22.96 1.23 16.79
N VAL A 32 24.14 1.77 17.12
CA VAL A 32 25.29 2.00 16.24
C VAL A 32 25.51 0.87 15.21
N GLY A 33 25.36 1.23 13.92
CA GLY A 33 25.84 0.47 12.75
C GLY A 33 25.02 -0.79 12.45
N GLY A 34 24.64 -1.01 11.19
CA GLY A 34 23.97 -2.21 10.72
C GLY A 34 24.85 -3.47 10.77
N ALA A 35 25.49 -3.73 11.91
CA ALA A 35 26.34 -4.86 12.19
C ALA A 35 25.89 -5.53 13.50
N ASP A 36 25.74 -6.85 13.49
CA ASP A 36 25.43 -7.63 14.69
C ASP A 36 26.61 -7.50 15.67
N GLY A 37 26.46 -7.95 16.92
CA GLY A 37 27.56 -8.05 17.89
C GLY A 37 28.78 -8.86 17.41
N ASN A 38 28.69 -9.44 16.21
CA ASN A 38 29.71 -10.18 15.46
C ASN A 38 30.22 -9.48 14.17
N GLY A 39 29.87 -8.22 13.90
CA GLY A 39 30.34 -7.48 12.71
C GLY A 39 29.64 -7.82 11.38
N LYS A 40 28.52 -8.56 11.42
CA LYS A 40 27.79 -9.00 10.21
C LYS A 40 26.72 -8.00 9.78
N VAL A 41 26.69 -7.65 8.49
CA VAL A 41 25.73 -6.70 7.90
C VAL A 41 24.28 -7.18 8.07
N LEU A 42 23.41 -6.40 8.71
CA LEU A 42 21.98 -6.71 8.85
C LEU A 42 21.14 -6.01 7.79
N CYS A 43 20.03 -6.63 7.42
CA CYS A 43 18.97 -5.93 6.72
C CYS A 43 18.22 -5.01 7.69
N PRO A 44 18.07 -3.71 7.37
CA PRO A 44 17.51 -2.72 8.29
C PRO A 44 16.00 -2.86 8.44
N VAL A 45 15.42 -2.29 9.49
CA VAL A 45 13.96 -2.18 9.63
C VAL A 45 13.40 -1.37 8.45
N VAL A 46 12.45 -1.94 7.71
CA VAL A 46 11.87 -1.28 6.54
C VAL A 46 10.36 -1.49 6.47
N TRP A 47 9.67 -0.42 6.07
CA TRP A 47 8.26 -0.46 5.69
C TRP A 47 8.16 -0.59 4.18
N ASP A 48 7.38 -1.56 3.69
CA ASP A 48 7.18 -1.78 2.25
C ASP A 48 5.82 -1.28 1.72
N GLY A 49 5.09 -0.50 2.53
CA GLY A 49 3.73 -0.06 2.22
C GLY A 49 2.65 -0.86 2.95
N VAL A 50 2.98 -2.07 3.40
CA VAL A 50 2.01 -3.05 3.89
C VAL A 50 2.41 -3.63 5.25
N THR A 51 3.64 -4.10 5.37
CA THR A 51 4.17 -4.80 6.55
C THR A 51 5.48 -4.16 7.01
N CYS A 52 5.68 -4.14 8.33
CA CYS A 52 6.95 -3.72 8.90
C CYS A 52 7.90 -4.91 9.00
N TRP A 53 9.03 -4.84 8.30
CA TRP A 53 10.06 -5.87 8.33
C TRP A 53 11.06 -5.55 9.43
N PRO A 54 11.26 -6.45 10.42
CA PRO A 54 12.20 -6.23 11.51
C PRO A 54 13.66 -6.35 11.03
N ALA A 55 14.59 -5.76 11.78
CA ALA A 55 16.01 -5.93 11.55
C ALA A 55 16.36 -7.42 11.56
N THR A 56 16.97 -7.90 10.49
CA THR A 56 17.18 -9.35 10.28
C THR A 56 18.63 -9.63 9.88
N PRO A 57 19.26 -10.69 10.43
CA PRO A 57 20.57 -11.14 10.00
C PRO A 57 20.61 -11.52 8.50
N PRO A 58 21.78 -11.42 7.86
CA PRO A 58 21.95 -11.77 6.46
C PRO A 58 21.69 -13.26 6.23
N ASN A 59 21.27 -13.62 5.02
CA ASN A 59 20.92 -14.99 4.62
C ASN A 59 19.81 -15.63 5.47
N THR A 60 18.81 -14.84 5.87
CA THR A 60 17.68 -15.29 6.69
C THR A 60 16.35 -14.94 6.02
N THR A 61 15.40 -15.86 6.07
CA THR A 61 14.01 -15.63 5.62
C THR A 61 13.13 -15.31 6.81
N VAL A 62 12.45 -14.17 6.73
CA VAL A 62 11.48 -13.73 7.74
C VAL A 62 10.09 -14.11 7.30
N PHE A 63 9.31 -14.69 8.22
CA PHE A 63 7.90 -14.97 8.03
C PHE A 63 7.09 -14.12 9.00
N LEU A 64 6.12 -13.37 8.49
CA LEU A 64 5.21 -12.55 9.27
C LEU A 64 3.76 -12.91 8.91
N PRO A 65 2.81 -12.79 9.85
CA PRO A 65 1.41 -12.99 9.51
C PRO A 65 0.93 -11.92 8.51
N CYS A 66 -0.01 -12.29 7.64
CA CYS A 66 -0.73 -11.33 6.82
C CYS A 66 -1.43 -10.29 7.71
N MET A 67 -1.58 -9.07 7.19
CA MET A 67 -2.30 -8.01 7.89
C MET A 67 -3.79 -8.35 8.04
N ALA A 68 -4.42 -7.88 9.11
CA ALA A 68 -5.86 -8.09 9.30
C ALA A 68 -6.70 -7.19 8.38
N THR A 69 -6.26 -5.95 8.13
CA THR A 69 -7.02 -4.97 7.34
C THR A 69 -6.08 -4.07 6.54
N LEU A 70 -6.34 -3.94 5.24
CA LEU A 70 -5.71 -2.96 4.34
C LEU A 70 -6.78 -2.15 3.65
N ASN A 71 -6.73 -0.82 3.76
CA ASN A 71 -7.65 0.09 3.08
C ASN A 71 -9.16 -0.27 3.28
N GLY A 72 -9.53 -0.79 4.45
CA GLY A 72 -10.91 -1.19 4.77
C GLY A 72 -11.31 -2.58 4.27
N VAL A 73 -10.40 -3.34 3.66
CA VAL A 73 -10.61 -4.74 3.26
C VAL A 73 -9.94 -5.66 4.27
N SER A 74 -10.67 -6.65 4.76
CA SER A 74 -10.13 -7.68 5.67
C SER A 74 -9.36 -8.74 4.89
N TYR A 75 -8.27 -9.26 5.45
CA TYR A 75 -7.44 -10.31 4.84
C TYR A 75 -7.30 -11.52 5.75
N ASP A 76 -7.02 -12.68 5.17
CA ASP A 76 -6.79 -13.92 5.92
C ASP A 76 -5.46 -13.87 6.67
N THR A 77 -5.52 -13.75 8.00
CA THR A 77 -4.36 -13.69 8.90
C THR A 77 -3.78 -15.05 9.24
N THR A 78 -4.37 -16.16 8.78
CA THR A 78 -3.83 -17.51 8.98
C THR A 78 -2.63 -17.80 8.08
N LYS A 79 -2.44 -16.97 7.05
CA LYS A 79 -1.34 -17.07 6.09
C LYS A 79 -0.21 -16.13 6.48
N ASN A 80 0.98 -16.49 6.01
CA ASN A 80 2.20 -15.73 6.27
C ASN A 80 2.76 -15.14 4.98
N VAL A 81 3.28 -13.94 5.10
CA VAL A 81 4.14 -13.29 4.11
C VAL A 81 5.58 -13.66 4.40
N SER A 82 6.41 -13.68 3.36
CA SER A 82 7.83 -13.95 3.51
C SER A 82 8.69 -12.94 2.78
N ARG A 83 9.86 -12.67 3.34
CA ARG A 83 10.90 -11.85 2.70
C ARG A 83 12.27 -12.34 3.10
N VAL A 84 13.19 -12.27 2.15
CA VAL A 84 14.57 -12.77 2.32
C VAL A 84 15.51 -11.58 2.52
N CYS A 85 16.35 -11.68 3.55
CA CYS A 85 17.51 -10.82 3.75
C CYS A 85 18.71 -11.46 3.06
N ASP A 86 19.30 -10.77 2.09
CA ASP A 86 20.44 -11.25 1.32
C ASP A 86 21.74 -11.24 2.14
N LEU A 87 22.79 -11.88 1.63
CA LEU A 87 24.12 -11.89 2.25
C LEU A 87 24.74 -10.48 2.36
N ASP A 88 24.43 -9.61 1.41
CA ASP A 88 24.92 -8.23 1.36
C ASP A 88 24.19 -7.29 2.34
N GLY A 89 23.19 -7.80 3.09
CA GLY A 89 22.36 -6.99 3.98
C GLY A 89 21.26 -6.21 3.25
N GLU A 90 20.91 -6.63 2.03
CA GLU A 90 19.82 -6.05 1.26
C GLU A 90 18.55 -6.90 1.30
N TRP A 91 17.40 -6.23 1.32
CA TRP A 91 16.12 -6.90 1.27
C TRP A 91 15.72 -7.30 -0.15
N LYS A 92 15.36 -8.57 -0.35
CA LYS A 92 14.68 -9.02 -1.58
C LYS A 92 13.20 -8.62 -1.59
N LEU A 93 12.53 -8.91 -2.71
CA LEU A 93 11.10 -8.66 -2.89
C LEU A 93 10.26 -9.45 -1.87
N SER A 94 9.25 -8.81 -1.28
CA SER A 94 8.32 -9.44 -0.36
C SER A 94 7.26 -10.25 -1.11
N VAL A 95 6.98 -11.46 -0.61
CA VAL A 95 6.04 -12.41 -1.22
C VAL A 95 4.71 -12.40 -0.45
N TYR A 96 3.69 -11.79 -1.05
CA TYR A 96 2.33 -11.64 -0.53
C TYR A 96 1.32 -12.62 -1.13
N THR A 97 1.76 -13.57 -1.95
CA THR A 97 0.89 -14.46 -2.74
C THR A 97 -0.09 -15.29 -1.90
N ALA A 98 0.21 -15.51 -0.62
CA ALA A 98 -0.65 -16.22 0.31
C ALA A 98 -1.73 -15.34 0.97
N CYS A 99 -1.61 -14.00 0.95
CA CYS A 99 -2.58 -13.11 1.58
C CYS A 99 -3.76 -12.84 0.64
N MET A 100 -4.89 -13.49 0.91
CA MET A 100 -6.12 -13.28 0.16
C MET A 100 -7.09 -12.36 0.94
N PRO A 101 -7.85 -11.51 0.23
CA PRO A 101 -8.89 -10.72 0.87
C PRO A 101 -10.03 -11.64 1.32
N LEU A 102 -10.47 -11.46 2.56
CA LEU A 102 -11.72 -12.00 3.06
C LEU A 102 -12.83 -11.16 2.43
N LEU A 103 -13.47 -11.70 1.38
CA LEU A 103 -14.65 -11.08 0.80
C LEU A 103 -15.68 -10.91 1.92
N PRO A 104 -16.14 -9.68 2.22
CA PRO A 104 -17.21 -9.51 3.16
C PRO A 104 -18.47 -10.12 2.51
N ASP A 105 -19.05 -11.12 3.17
CA ASP A 105 -20.40 -11.57 2.86
C ASP A 105 -21.35 -10.39 3.16
N ARG A 106 -21.61 -9.58 2.14
CA ARG A 106 -22.62 -8.51 2.19
C ARG A 106 -23.85 -8.98 1.44
N GLY A 107 -24.62 -9.83 2.11
CA GLY A 107 -26.07 -9.75 1.99
C GLY A 107 -26.51 -8.30 2.25
N GLY A 108 -26.87 -7.57 1.18
CA GLY A 108 -27.57 -6.29 1.28
C GLY A 108 -26.71 -5.03 1.19
N VAL A 109 -26.07 -4.77 0.04
CA VAL A 109 -25.90 -3.39 -0.44
C VAL A 109 -26.15 -3.35 -1.95
N GLN A 110 -27.39 -3.06 -2.34
CA GLN A 110 -27.82 -2.67 -3.69
C GLN A 110 -27.23 -1.30 -4.13
N ARG A 111 -26.01 -0.94 -3.71
CA ARG A 111 -25.30 0.29 -4.13
C ARG A 111 -24.05 0.02 -4.96
N ALA A 112 -23.82 -1.21 -5.40
CA ALA A 112 -22.82 -1.57 -6.41
C ALA A 112 -23.28 -1.24 -7.85
N GLY A 113 -24.12 -0.22 -8.02
CA GLY A 113 -24.55 0.29 -9.32
C GLY A 113 -24.20 1.77 -9.56
N ASP A 114 -23.51 2.43 -8.62
CA ASP A 114 -23.38 3.90 -8.64
C ASP A 114 -21.93 4.44 -8.59
N VAL A 115 -20.91 3.58 -8.42
CA VAL A 115 -19.49 4.01 -8.41
C VAL A 115 -18.64 3.50 -9.57
N ASP A 116 -19.12 2.49 -10.31
CA ASP A 116 -18.56 2.10 -11.62
C ASP A 116 -19.08 3.00 -12.76
N ASN A 117 -19.92 3.99 -12.42
CA ASN A 117 -20.57 4.87 -13.38
C ASN A 117 -19.87 6.20 -13.62
N LEU A 118 -18.74 6.51 -12.97
CA LEU A 118 -18.01 7.74 -13.29
C LEU A 118 -17.24 7.61 -14.62
N ALA A 119 -16.64 6.43 -14.87
CA ALA A 119 -16.03 6.12 -16.16
C ALA A 119 -17.09 6.01 -17.27
N THR A 120 -18.21 5.33 -16.98
CA THR A 120 -19.36 5.22 -17.89
C THR A 120 -19.96 6.59 -18.23
N LEU A 121 -20.15 7.45 -17.23
CA LEU A 121 -20.65 8.81 -17.43
C LEU A 121 -19.66 9.66 -18.24
N HIS A 122 -18.35 9.50 -18.02
CA HIS A 122 -17.33 10.17 -18.80
C HIS A 122 -17.37 9.77 -20.27
N GLN A 123 -17.51 8.47 -20.57
CA GLN A 123 -17.63 7.96 -21.94
C GLN A 123 -18.93 8.43 -22.62
N LEU A 124 -20.05 8.44 -21.90
CA LEU A 124 -21.34 8.94 -22.42
C LEU A 124 -21.31 10.45 -22.70
N GLY A 125 -20.73 11.24 -21.79
CA GLY A 125 -20.60 12.69 -21.94
C GLY A 125 -19.71 13.09 -23.11
N PHE A 126 -18.59 12.39 -23.30
CA PHE A 126 -17.71 12.62 -24.45
C PHE A 126 -18.41 12.26 -25.77
N GLY A 127 -19.12 11.14 -25.83
CA GLY A 127 -19.88 10.72 -27.02
C GLY A 127 -20.96 11.73 -27.41
N LEU A 128 -21.76 12.21 -26.46
CA LEU A 128 -22.82 13.19 -26.71
C LEU A 128 -22.25 14.54 -27.19
N SER A 129 -21.15 15.01 -26.57
CA SER A 129 -20.49 16.25 -26.96
C SER A 129 -19.88 16.17 -28.35
N ALA A 130 -19.20 15.06 -28.67
CA ALA A 130 -18.63 14.82 -29.99
C ALA A 130 -19.73 14.76 -31.08
N ALA A 131 -20.85 14.09 -30.80
CA ALA A 131 -21.98 14.02 -31.73
C ALA A 131 -22.62 15.40 -31.99
N ALA A 132 -22.81 16.21 -30.96
CA ALA A 132 -23.32 17.57 -31.13
C ALA A 132 -22.37 18.44 -31.97
N LEU A 133 -21.05 18.36 -31.72
CA LEU A 133 -20.04 19.10 -32.45
C LEU A 133 -19.94 18.66 -33.92
N THR A 134 -20.02 17.36 -34.22
CA THR A 134 -19.98 16.87 -35.61
C THR A 134 -21.20 17.32 -36.41
N ILE A 135 -22.39 17.28 -35.81
CA ILE A 135 -23.63 17.78 -36.45
C ILE A 135 -23.52 19.29 -36.70
N GLY A 136 -23.08 20.07 -35.72
CA GLY A 136 -22.89 21.51 -35.87
C GLY A 136 -21.92 21.86 -37.00
N LEU A 137 -20.74 21.23 -37.01
CA LEU A 137 -19.74 21.44 -38.07
C LEU A 137 -20.28 21.06 -39.45
N TYR A 138 -21.03 19.96 -39.55
CA TYR A 138 -21.64 19.53 -40.80
C TYR A 138 -22.61 20.58 -41.36
N ILE A 139 -23.47 21.14 -40.49
CA ILE A 139 -24.41 22.21 -40.85
C ILE A 139 -23.64 23.43 -41.35
N PHE A 140 -22.62 23.91 -40.63
CA PHE A 140 -21.82 25.06 -41.04
C PHE A 140 -21.09 24.87 -42.38
N ILE A 141 -20.64 23.64 -42.69
CA ILE A 141 -19.98 23.34 -43.96
C ILE A 141 -20.99 23.24 -45.11
N ARG A 142 -22.19 22.70 -44.87
CA ARG A 142 -23.25 22.55 -45.89
C ARG A 142 -24.04 23.83 -46.16
N LEU A 143 -24.15 24.72 -45.18
CA LEU A 143 -24.78 26.04 -45.28
C LEU A 143 -23.76 27.15 -45.58
N LYS A 144 -22.56 26.76 -46.01
CA LYS A 144 -21.61 27.65 -46.67
C LYS A 144 -21.89 27.64 -48.18
#